data_AF-A0A7Y5DYB0-F1
#
_entry.id   AF-A0A7Y5DYB0-F1
#
_cell.length_a   1.000
_cell.length_b   1.000
_cell.length_c   1.000
_cell.angle_alpha   90.00
_cell.angle_beta   90.00
_cell.angle_gamma   90.00
#
_symmetry.space_group_name_H-M   'P 1'
#
loop_
_entity.id
_entity.type
_entity.pdbx_description
1 polymer ?
#
loop_
_entity_poly.entity_id
_entity_poly.type
_entity_poly.pdbx_seq_one_letter_code
_entity_poly.pdbx_strand_id
1 'polypeptide(L)'
;MIPSPIRLVVPLLLVIPAACVPKSAAVSSSPTASAPAASVPAVPSDAQAVAVGDAGADATAPAQRLAMGPEGWRTTPAEDHGFYPVVDGLCSELEAVRVGKDVIVYYGGGGNPMYADQGGLRLGAASFVALRETGLENIGAPPIASPMGLAGASADDFWIADSTGSRSSESATIHRRVGGKWKAYGRDQTNLHAWLDGGVIGSLGFATSFGDLWVEGSTTKPPAAITANMWFPSLAAFPTGDVLVIGSFNPDGNGPGGPLIARHWAPGGKLRQFAMDKLLPVGDDTRPDVYEVAPDEVYVSRGGALLRWDGKDFRRLGKTSKGANIVRLNRAGSDDVWVTTSGAALEHITAAGATPVATPEPIASMDGFQYGSAWAVGRSGKLYRRDGEAWTAVPLPSPVFTSGGVLKAKRVRALAKDDVVFIGKYWEKGPFWKDQELHTVLFRTRPTQETLRCNEPDPENNNTHLGQGFQSWPPMATAECKTPFAVLARRSNAAKGTKPDDWPRIRSALKSHTELGDVSLVDFVSGDRTFVGVKSKDLEGAKKLVELVAKRERLRPEIVCGDPAAVRTLPLDLATGNVVGK
;
A
#
# COMPACT_ATOMS: atom_id res chain seq x y z
N MET A 1 8.80 1.41 -66.25
CA MET A 1 10.02 0.73 -65.78
C MET A 1 9.71 0.07 -64.45
N ILE A 2 9.71 -1.26 -64.44
CA ILE A 2 9.27 -2.12 -63.34
C ILE A 2 10.52 -2.47 -62.51
N PRO A 3 10.53 -2.32 -61.18
CA PRO A 3 11.65 -2.78 -60.38
C PRO A 3 11.49 -4.28 -60.04
N SER A 4 12.59 -5.01 -60.20
CA SER A 4 12.76 -6.45 -59.96
C SER A 4 12.49 -6.86 -58.50
N PRO A 5 12.06 -8.11 -58.25
CA PRO A 5 11.86 -8.61 -56.89
C PRO A 5 13.16 -9.06 -56.24
N ILE A 6 13.34 -8.66 -54.98
CA ILE A 6 14.42 -9.12 -54.09
C ILE A 6 14.07 -10.54 -53.58
N ARG A 7 14.96 -11.50 -53.84
CA ARG A 7 14.89 -12.86 -53.29
C ARG A 7 15.40 -12.86 -51.84
N LEU A 8 14.54 -13.25 -50.91
CA LEU A 8 14.90 -13.51 -49.51
C LEU A 8 15.42 -14.95 -49.38
N VAL A 9 16.67 -15.12 -48.96
CA VAL A 9 17.27 -16.43 -48.62
C VAL A 9 17.11 -16.63 -47.11
N VAL A 10 16.36 -17.65 -46.72
CA VAL A 10 16.20 -18.06 -45.31
C VAL A 10 17.12 -19.25 -45.05
N PRO A 11 18.07 -19.20 -44.09
CA PRO A 11 18.84 -20.37 -43.70
C PRO A 11 18.00 -21.24 -42.75
N LEU A 12 17.84 -22.50 -43.14
CA LEU A 12 17.22 -23.57 -42.38
C LEU A 12 18.20 -24.02 -41.28
N LEU A 13 17.94 -23.68 -40.01
CA LEU A 13 18.72 -24.19 -38.88
C LEU A 13 18.17 -25.55 -38.44
N LEU A 14 19.03 -26.57 -38.55
CA LEU A 14 18.80 -27.94 -38.12
C LEU A 14 19.01 -28.02 -36.59
N VAL A 15 17.99 -28.40 -35.83
CA VAL A 15 18.08 -28.64 -34.38
C VAL A 15 18.32 -30.12 -34.13
N ILE A 16 19.46 -30.46 -33.51
CA ILE A 16 19.79 -31.80 -33.01
C ILE A 16 19.51 -31.82 -31.50
N PRO A 17 18.68 -32.75 -30.97
CA PRO A 17 18.49 -32.88 -29.53
C PRO A 17 19.63 -33.71 -28.92
N ALA A 18 20.36 -33.12 -27.97
CA ALA A 18 21.32 -33.82 -27.12
C ALA A 18 20.58 -34.44 -25.92
N ALA A 19 20.67 -35.76 -25.80
CA ALA A 19 20.18 -36.52 -24.65
C ALA A 19 21.15 -36.37 -23.46
N CYS A 20 20.65 -35.86 -22.32
CA CYS A 20 21.38 -35.87 -21.06
C CYS A 20 20.98 -37.09 -20.21
N VAL A 21 21.99 -37.90 -19.88
CA VAL A 21 21.92 -39.03 -18.93
C VAL A 21 22.06 -38.49 -17.50
N PRO A 22 21.24 -38.93 -16.52
CA PRO A 22 21.47 -38.57 -15.13
C PRO A 22 22.53 -39.49 -14.50
N LYS A 23 23.57 -38.88 -13.94
CA LYS A 23 24.61 -39.56 -13.14
C LYS A 23 24.21 -39.49 -11.67
N SER A 24 23.82 -40.63 -11.10
CA SER A 24 23.65 -40.81 -9.66
C SER A 24 24.98 -40.56 -8.94
N ALA A 25 24.94 -39.79 -7.85
CA ALA A 25 26.04 -39.67 -6.91
C ALA A 25 25.56 -39.98 -5.49
N ALA A 26 26.40 -40.77 -4.84
CA ALA A 26 26.30 -41.42 -3.55
C ALA A 26 25.91 -40.54 -2.36
N VAL A 27 25.18 -41.19 -1.45
CA VAL A 27 25.00 -40.88 -0.03
C VAL A 27 26.37 -40.78 0.66
N SER A 28 26.62 -39.70 1.39
CA SER A 28 27.75 -39.55 2.30
C SER A 28 27.25 -39.11 3.68
N SER A 29 27.72 -39.85 4.67
CA SER A 29 27.40 -39.85 6.10
C SER A 29 27.75 -38.54 6.85
N SER A 30 26.91 -38.23 7.83
CA SER A 30 27.13 -37.23 8.89
C SER A 30 28.35 -37.54 9.77
N PRO A 31 28.91 -36.51 10.43
CA PRO A 31 29.35 -36.67 11.80
C PRO A 31 28.75 -35.61 12.73
N THR A 32 28.21 -36.14 13.83
CA THR A 32 27.80 -35.47 15.06
C THR A 32 29.03 -34.92 15.78
N ALA A 33 29.04 -33.63 16.12
CA ALA A 33 29.94 -33.08 17.12
C ALA A 33 29.26 -31.91 17.85
N SER A 34 28.81 -32.21 19.07
CA SER A 34 28.25 -31.26 20.04
C SER A 34 29.37 -30.41 20.63
N ALA A 35 29.28 -29.08 20.50
CA ALA A 35 30.15 -28.14 21.21
C ALA A 35 29.51 -27.74 22.56
N PRO A 36 30.30 -27.53 23.63
CA PRO A 36 29.79 -27.22 24.96
C PRO A 36 29.34 -25.76 25.06
N ALA A 37 28.24 -25.54 25.79
CA ALA A 37 27.70 -24.22 26.11
C ALA A 37 28.68 -23.43 26.99
N ALA A 38 29.07 -22.25 26.52
CA ALA A 38 29.77 -21.26 27.33
C ALA A 38 28.77 -20.52 28.23
N SER A 39 29.00 -20.57 29.54
CA SER A 39 28.25 -19.84 30.56
C SER A 39 28.55 -18.34 30.47
N VAL A 40 27.52 -17.54 30.26
CA VAL A 40 27.56 -16.07 30.35
C VAL A 40 27.53 -15.66 31.84
N PRO A 41 28.43 -14.79 32.32
CA PRO A 41 28.37 -14.29 33.69
C PRO A 41 27.21 -13.31 33.88
N ALA A 42 26.52 -13.43 35.02
CA ALA A 42 25.43 -12.58 35.43
C ALA A 42 25.90 -11.12 35.61
N VAL A 43 25.16 -10.19 35.00
CA VAL A 43 25.32 -8.74 35.17
C VAL A 43 24.53 -8.30 36.43
N PRO A 44 25.08 -7.44 37.30
CA PRO A 44 24.36 -6.97 38.48
C PRO A 44 23.18 -6.08 38.09
N SER A 45 21.99 -6.46 38.57
CA SER A 45 20.76 -5.68 38.52
C SER A 45 20.81 -4.62 39.62
N ASP A 46 21.05 -3.35 39.25
CA ASP A 46 20.63 -2.20 40.04
C ASP A 46 20.54 -0.95 39.14
N ALA A 47 19.41 -0.82 38.44
CA ALA A 47 18.91 0.44 37.91
C ALA A 47 17.38 0.37 37.90
N GLN A 48 16.74 0.99 38.88
CA GLN A 48 15.28 1.14 38.88
C GLN A 48 14.88 2.06 37.72
N ALA A 49 14.35 1.45 36.66
CA ALA A 49 13.65 2.17 35.62
C ALA A 49 12.38 2.79 36.23
N VAL A 50 12.24 4.12 36.09
CA VAL A 50 10.99 4.81 36.39
C VAL A 50 9.97 4.34 35.35
N ALA A 51 9.00 3.54 35.77
CA ALA A 51 7.87 3.15 34.94
C ALA A 51 7.08 4.42 34.58
N VAL A 52 7.19 4.85 33.33
CA VAL A 52 6.27 5.85 32.76
C VAL A 52 4.91 5.17 32.71
N GLY A 53 3.97 5.62 33.55
CA GLY A 53 2.63 5.04 33.64
C GLY A 53 1.94 5.07 32.28
N ASP A 54 1.48 3.91 31.82
CA ASP A 54 0.64 3.74 30.64
C ASP A 54 -0.68 4.51 30.86
N ALA A 55 -0.75 5.74 30.34
CA ALA A 55 -2.01 6.44 30.20
C ALA A 55 -2.90 5.66 29.23
N GLY A 56 -4.10 5.28 29.70
CA GLY A 56 -4.92 4.21 29.16
C GLY A 56 -5.25 4.32 27.66
N ALA A 57 -4.93 3.24 26.95
CA ALA A 57 -5.43 2.99 25.60
C ALA A 57 -6.90 2.53 25.69
N ASP A 58 -7.79 3.18 24.93
CA ASP A 58 -9.08 2.59 24.61
C ASP A 58 -8.85 1.25 23.89
N ALA A 59 -9.45 0.20 24.43
CA ALA A 59 -9.27 -1.17 23.95
C ALA A 59 -9.80 -1.31 22.52
N THR A 60 -8.90 -1.25 21.53
CA THR A 60 -9.23 -1.69 20.17
C THR A 60 -9.36 -3.22 20.16
N ALA A 61 -10.41 -3.71 19.49
CA ALA A 61 -10.70 -5.14 19.39
C ALA A 61 -9.49 -5.92 18.82
N PRO A 62 -9.26 -7.18 19.26
CA PRO A 62 -8.18 -8.00 18.73
C PRO A 62 -8.28 -8.13 17.20
N ALA A 63 -7.14 -8.41 16.55
CA ALA A 63 -7.11 -8.70 15.12
C ALA A 63 -8.16 -9.77 14.79
N GLN A 64 -9.08 -9.44 13.89
CA GLN A 64 -10.10 -10.36 13.42
C GLN A 64 -9.85 -10.57 11.94
N ARG A 65 -9.90 -11.82 11.50
CA ARG A 65 -10.07 -12.10 10.07
C ARG A 65 -11.27 -11.28 9.61
N LEU A 66 -11.13 -10.64 8.44
CA LEU A 66 -12.27 -9.97 7.83
C LEU A 66 -13.39 -11.00 7.76
N ALA A 67 -14.51 -10.69 8.42
CA ALA A 67 -15.67 -11.55 8.38
C ALA A 67 -16.02 -11.71 6.90
N MET A 68 -15.94 -12.95 6.41
CA MET A 68 -16.31 -13.22 5.04
C MET A 68 -17.76 -12.82 4.84
N GLY A 69 -18.07 -12.30 3.66
CA GLY A 69 -19.44 -12.04 3.28
C GLY A 69 -20.26 -13.33 3.37
N PRO A 70 -21.58 -13.24 3.61
CA PRO A 70 -22.45 -14.41 3.51
C PRO A 70 -22.27 -15.08 2.15
N GLU A 71 -22.42 -16.41 2.09
CA GLU A 71 -22.05 -17.23 0.92
C GLU A 71 -22.66 -16.74 -0.41
N GLY A 72 -23.87 -16.18 -0.39
CA GLY A 72 -24.55 -15.60 -1.56
C GLY A 72 -24.20 -14.14 -1.90
N TRP A 73 -23.33 -13.50 -1.12
CA TRP A 73 -22.89 -12.11 -1.26
C TRP A 73 -21.38 -11.98 -1.45
N ARG A 74 -20.63 -13.06 -1.18
CA ARG A 74 -19.18 -13.10 -1.29
C ARG A 74 -18.74 -13.07 -2.75
N THR A 75 -17.86 -12.14 -3.11
CA THR A 75 -17.14 -12.26 -4.39
C THR A 75 -16.05 -13.31 -4.25
N THR A 76 -16.25 -14.46 -4.88
CA THR A 76 -15.17 -15.44 -5.04
C THR A 76 -14.30 -15.00 -6.23
N PRO A 77 -13.04 -14.59 -6.01
CA PRO A 77 -12.21 -14.07 -7.09
C PRO A 77 -11.93 -15.18 -8.11
N ALA A 78 -12.21 -14.89 -9.37
CA ALA A 78 -11.74 -15.71 -10.48
C ALA A 78 -10.34 -15.25 -10.90
N GLU A 79 -9.51 -16.20 -11.31
CA GLU A 79 -8.24 -15.87 -11.95
C GLU A 79 -8.51 -15.26 -13.33
N ASP A 80 -7.94 -14.09 -13.57
CA ASP A 80 -7.88 -13.47 -14.90
C ASP A 80 -6.43 -13.11 -15.19
N HIS A 81 -5.90 -13.62 -16.31
CA HIS A 81 -4.51 -13.41 -16.72
C HIS A 81 -3.45 -13.70 -15.63
N GLY A 82 -3.67 -14.69 -14.76
CA GLY A 82 -2.73 -15.03 -13.68
C GLY A 82 -2.89 -14.20 -12.41
N PHE A 83 -3.97 -13.42 -12.29
CA PHE A 83 -4.21 -12.55 -11.14
C PHE A 83 -5.60 -12.74 -10.56
N TYR A 84 -5.67 -12.55 -9.25
CA TYR A 84 -6.87 -12.56 -8.43
C TYR A 84 -7.11 -11.15 -7.87
N PRO A 85 -8.32 -10.58 -8.04
CA PRO A 85 -8.67 -9.30 -7.45
C PRO A 85 -8.78 -9.42 -5.92
N VAL A 86 -8.05 -8.56 -5.21
CA VAL A 86 -7.93 -8.55 -3.75
C VAL A 86 -8.78 -7.46 -3.14
N VAL A 87 -8.61 -6.23 -3.65
CA VAL A 87 -9.39 -5.05 -3.27
C VAL A 87 -9.75 -4.31 -4.55
N ASP A 88 -11.01 -3.91 -4.72
CA ASP A 88 -11.45 -3.13 -5.87
C ASP A 88 -12.48 -2.06 -5.46
N GLY A 89 -12.47 -0.91 -6.11
CA GLY A 89 -13.42 0.17 -5.89
C GLY A 89 -12.80 1.56 -5.72
N LEU A 90 -13.57 2.47 -5.12
CA LEU A 90 -13.17 3.86 -4.91
C LEU A 90 -12.24 4.01 -3.68
N CYS A 91 -11.09 3.36 -3.72
CA CYS A 91 -10.05 3.47 -2.71
C CYS A 91 -9.20 4.72 -2.98
N SER A 92 -9.39 5.79 -2.20
CA SER A 92 -8.51 6.96 -2.28
C SER A 92 -7.10 6.58 -1.81
N GLU A 93 -6.12 6.67 -2.70
CA GLU A 93 -4.70 6.40 -2.40
C GLU A 93 -4.45 5.03 -1.76
N LEU A 94 -4.95 3.97 -2.39
CA LEU A 94 -4.56 2.61 -2.03
C LEU A 94 -3.04 2.42 -2.19
N GLU A 95 -2.39 1.94 -1.14
CA GLU A 95 -0.98 1.64 -1.09
C GLU A 95 -0.75 0.25 -0.47
N ALA A 96 0.38 -0.37 -0.81
CA ALA A 96 0.80 -1.66 -0.29
C ALA A 96 2.27 -1.56 0.12
N VAL A 97 2.51 -1.55 1.43
CA VAL A 97 3.83 -1.29 2.03
C VAL A 97 4.31 -2.52 2.79
N ARG A 98 5.59 -2.83 2.65
CA ARG A 98 6.24 -3.95 3.33
C ARG A 98 6.58 -3.57 4.76
N VAL A 99 6.32 -4.49 5.69
CA VAL A 99 6.63 -4.38 7.12
C VAL A 99 7.25 -5.70 7.55
N GLY A 100 8.58 -5.72 7.62
CA GLY A 100 9.33 -6.97 7.67
C GLY A 100 8.93 -7.92 6.53
N LYS A 101 8.41 -9.10 6.89
CA LYS A 101 7.93 -10.10 5.92
C LYS A 101 6.50 -9.87 5.43
N ASP A 102 5.71 -9.10 6.19
CA ASP A 102 4.31 -8.86 5.90
C ASP A 102 4.13 -7.70 4.92
N VAL A 103 2.93 -7.59 4.35
CA VAL A 103 2.51 -6.42 3.59
C VAL A 103 1.24 -5.84 4.19
N ILE A 104 1.27 -4.54 4.44
CA ILE A 104 0.12 -3.76 4.88
C ILE A 104 -0.46 -3.06 3.67
N VAL A 105 -1.72 -3.34 3.40
CA VAL A 105 -2.52 -2.61 2.43
C VAL A 105 -3.35 -1.60 3.19
N TYR A 106 -3.30 -0.35 2.75
CA TYR A 106 -4.13 0.70 3.34
C TYR A 106 -4.66 1.63 2.27
N TYR A 107 -5.77 2.27 2.57
CA TYR A 107 -6.29 3.40 1.78
C TYR A 107 -6.81 4.48 2.71
N GLY A 108 -6.94 5.69 2.18
CA GLY A 108 -7.36 6.87 2.92
C GLY A 108 -6.19 7.79 3.24
N GLY A 109 -6.49 9.07 3.47
CA GLY A 109 -5.50 10.04 3.93
C GLY A 109 -4.53 10.57 2.85
N GLY A 110 -4.87 10.39 1.59
CA GLY A 110 -4.25 11.18 0.56
C GLY A 110 -4.64 12.64 0.66
N GLY A 111 -3.69 13.52 0.99
CA GLY A 111 -3.85 14.97 0.87
C GLY A 111 -4.12 15.48 -0.55
N ASN A 112 -4.41 14.59 -1.52
CA ASN A 112 -5.00 15.02 -2.77
C ASN A 112 -6.45 15.47 -2.52
N PRO A 113 -6.77 16.75 -2.77
CA PRO A 113 -8.15 17.17 -2.86
C PRO A 113 -8.75 16.45 -4.06
N MET A 114 -9.40 15.31 -3.86
CA MET A 114 -10.33 14.79 -4.86
C MET A 114 -11.44 15.83 -4.97
N TYR A 115 -11.27 16.75 -5.93
CA TYR A 115 -12.27 17.70 -6.40
C TYR A 115 -13.16 18.26 -5.29
N ALA A 116 -12.55 18.95 -4.33
CA ALA A 116 -13.25 20.00 -3.61
C ALA A 116 -12.86 21.30 -4.32
N ASP A 117 -13.68 21.68 -5.29
CA ASP A 117 -13.73 23.00 -5.92
C ASP A 117 -13.80 24.18 -4.91
N GLN A 118 -13.94 23.91 -3.61
CA GLN A 118 -13.98 24.89 -2.53
C GLN A 118 -12.86 24.77 -1.46
N GLY A 119 -11.71 24.18 -1.79
CA GLY A 119 -10.50 24.31 -0.94
C GLY A 119 -10.49 23.54 0.39
N GLY A 120 -11.45 22.63 0.60
CA GLY A 120 -11.45 21.70 1.74
C GLY A 120 -10.71 20.40 1.42
N LEU A 121 -9.63 20.10 2.14
CA LEU A 121 -8.99 18.78 2.11
C LEU A 121 -9.95 17.74 2.69
N ARG A 122 -10.20 16.65 1.96
CA ARG A 122 -10.99 15.52 2.48
C ARG A 122 -10.08 14.70 3.39
N LEU A 123 -10.36 14.73 4.69
CA LEU A 123 -9.64 13.95 5.70
C LEU A 123 -10.53 12.79 6.15
N GLY A 124 -10.29 11.61 5.59
CA GLY A 124 -10.88 10.36 6.10
C GLY A 124 -9.83 9.57 6.87
N ALA A 125 -10.27 8.88 7.93
CA ALA A 125 -9.40 7.92 8.61
C ALA A 125 -8.99 6.81 7.65
N ALA A 126 -7.72 6.43 7.70
CA ALA A 126 -7.21 5.32 6.94
C ALA A 126 -7.73 3.98 7.48
N SER A 127 -7.82 3.02 6.56
CA SER A 127 -8.21 1.65 6.86
C SER A 127 -7.08 0.71 6.48
N PHE A 128 -6.83 -0.30 7.32
CA PHE A 128 -5.66 -1.15 7.19
C PHE A 128 -6.05 -2.62 7.14
N VAL A 129 -5.45 -3.35 6.20
CA VAL A 129 -5.49 -4.82 6.16
C VAL A 129 -4.09 -5.36 5.99
N ALA A 130 -3.79 -6.44 6.70
CA ALA A 130 -2.58 -7.20 6.47
C ALA A 130 -2.83 -8.23 5.36
N LEU A 131 -1.95 -8.26 4.37
CA LEU A 131 -1.92 -9.30 3.35
C LEU A 131 -1.04 -10.45 3.86
N ARG A 132 -1.69 -11.51 4.34
CA ARG A 132 -1.06 -12.74 4.82
C ARG A 132 -1.01 -13.79 3.72
N GLU A 133 -0.28 -14.88 3.96
CA GLU A 133 -0.32 -16.07 3.12
C GLU A 133 -1.74 -16.65 3.05
N THR A 134 -2.47 -16.64 4.17
CA THR A 134 -3.83 -17.20 4.28
C THR A 134 -4.93 -16.27 3.75
N GLY A 135 -4.60 -15.06 3.30
CA GLY A 135 -5.57 -14.07 2.83
C GLY A 135 -5.44 -12.71 3.51
N LEU A 136 -6.51 -11.91 3.46
CA LEU A 136 -6.56 -10.59 4.08
C LEU A 136 -7.02 -10.67 5.54
N GLU A 137 -6.38 -9.90 6.40
CA GLU A 137 -6.71 -9.79 7.81
C GLU A 137 -7.03 -8.33 8.14
N ASN A 138 -8.18 -8.07 8.81
CA ASN A 138 -8.48 -6.73 9.28
C ASN A 138 -7.57 -6.44 10.47
N ILE A 139 -6.74 -5.42 10.32
CA ILE A 139 -5.88 -4.97 11.42
C ILE A 139 -6.38 -3.67 12.02
N GLY A 140 -7.59 -3.22 11.68
CA GLY A 140 -8.30 -2.10 12.28
C GLY A 140 -8.37 -0.86 11.38
N ALA A 141 -9.18 0.09 11.84
CA ALA A 141 -9.33 1.42 11.24
C ALA A 141 -9.06 2.49 12.32
N PRO A 142 -7.82 2.61 12.82
CA PRO A 142 -7.47 3.70 13.72
C PRO A 142 -7.79 5.05 13.05
N PRO A 143 -8.13 6.10 13.81
CA PRO A 143 -8.46 7.42 13.29
C PRO A 143 -7.21 8.16 12.76
N ILE A 144 -6.53 7.58 11.77
CA ILE A 144 -5.28 8.09 11.20
C ILE A 144 -5.62 8.89 9.96
N ALA A 145 -5.48 10.21 10.04
CA ALA A 145 -5.57 11.06 8.88
C ALA A 145 -4.24 11.04 8.13
N SER A 146 -4.24 10.59 6.88
CA SER A 146 -3.04 10.68 6.03
C SER A 146 -1.86 9.82 6.46
N PRO A 147 -2.02 8.48 6.40
CA PRO A 147 -0.98 7.54 6.78
C PRO A 147 0.30 7.75 5.95
N MET A 148 1.39 8.06 6.65
CA MET A 148 2.72 8.20 6.08
C MET A 148 3.76 7.45 6.91
N GLY A 149 4.85 7.02 6.27
CA GLY A 149 6.02 6.49 6.97
C GLY A 149 5.74 5.20 7.74
N LEU A 150 5.15 4.21 7.07
CA LEU A 150 4.86 2.91 7.69
C LEU A 150 6.16 2.09 7.82
N ALA A 151 6.52 1.70 9.04
CA ALA A 151 7.75 0.98 9.34
C ALA A 151 7.55 0.01 10.52
N GLY A 152 8.19 -1.16 10.50
CA GLY A 152 8.12 -2.13 11.58
C GLY A 152 8.54 -3.53 11.18
N ALA A 153 8.52 -4.43 12.15
CA ALA A 153 9.01 -5.81 12.01
C ALA A 153 7.95 -6.77 11.45
N SER A 154 6.66 -6.50 11.68
CA SER A 154 5.55 -7.36 11.23
C SER A 154 4.22 -6.60 11.18
N ALA A 155 3.17 -7.20 10.64
CA ALA A 155 1.84 -6.61 10.70
C ALA A 155 1.22 -6.55 12.11
N ASP A 156 1.85 -7.19 13.10
CA ASP A 156 1.45 -7.12 14.50
C ASP A 156 2.35 -6.19 15.33
N ASP A 157 3.42 -5.67 14.73
CA ASP A 157 4.35 -4.71 15.34
C ASP A 157 4.88 -3.72 14.30
N PHE A 158 4.19 -2.58 14.18
CA PHE A 158 4.60 -1.49 13.30
C PHE A 158 4.10 -0.13 13.73
N TRP A 159 4.75 0.88 13.17
CA TRP A 159 4.53 2.29 13.38
C TRP A 159 3.99 2.95 12.12
N ILE A 160 3.20 3.99 12.31
CA ILE A 160 2.71 4.83 11.23
C ILE A 160 2.39 6.24 11.74
N ALA A 161 2.82 7.24 10.98
CA ALA A 161 2.52 8.64 11.29
C ALA A 161 1.23 9.07 10.58
N ASP A 162 0.42 9.88 11.27
CA ASP A 162 -0.58 10.71 10.61
C ASP A 162 0.11 11.92 9.93
N SER A 163 -0.46 12.41 8.84
CA SER A 163 -0.01 13.63 8.17
C SER A 163 -1.15 14.64 8.22
N THR A 164 -1.30 15.30 9.37
CA THR A 164 -2.27 16.38 9.59
C THR A 164 -1.88 17.68 8.87
N GLY A 165 -1.54 17.60 7.57
CA GLY A 165 -1.59 18.72 6.64
C GLY A 165 -0.47 19.77 6.72
N SER A 166 0.40 19.78 7.73
CA SER A 166 1.64 20.57 7.70
C SER A 166 2.86 19.68 7.50
N ARG A 167 3.70 20.03 6.53
CA ARG A 167 5.02 19.40 6.31
C ARG A 167 5.99 19.59 7.48
N SER A 168 5.59 20.30 8.54
CA SER A 168 6.27 20.29 9.83
C SER A 168 5.74 19.14 10.67
N SER A 169 6.66 18.32 11.16
CA SER A 169 6.43 17.21 12.07
C SER A 169 5.81 17.61 13.43
N GLU A 170 5.46 18.89 13.63
CA GLU A 170 5.02 19.47 14.91
C GLU A 170 3.56 19.13 15.28
N SER A 171 2.78 18.57 14.35
CA SER A 171 1.37 18.21 14.54
C SER A 171 1.04 16.74 14.25
N ALA A 172 2.04 15.92 13.93
CA ALA A 172 1.80 14.52 13.60
C ALA A 172 1.52 13.68 14.86
N THR A 173 0.38 12.99 14.91
CA THR A 173 0.14 11.89 15.86
C THR A 173 0.78 10.64 15.30
N ILE A 174 1.43 9.87 16.16
CA ILE A 174 1.97 8.58 15.74
C ILE A 174 1.16 7.46 16.35
N HIS A 175 0.96 6.43 15.55
CA HIS A 175 0.24 5.25 15.93
C HIS A 175 1.19 4.06 15.85
N ARG A 176 1.18 3.23 16.90
CA ARG A 176 1.78 1.90 16.87
C ARG A 176 0.68 0.87 16.86
N ARG A 177 0.87 -0.16 16.07
CA ARG A 177 0.21 -1.44 16.29
C ARG A 177 1.20 -2.38 16.98
N VAL A 178 0.87 -2.88 18.16
CA VAL A 178 1.68 -3.88 18.89
C VAL A 178 0.76 -4.93 19.50
N GLY A 179 1.07 -6.21 19.27
CA GLY A 179 0.27 -7.32 19.79
C GLY A 179 -1.20 -7.24 19.35
N GLY A 180 -1.45 -6.76 18.12
CA GLY A 180 -2.79 -6.60 17.56
C GLY A 180 -3.59 -5.40 18.07
N LYS A 181 -3.01 -4.55 18.93
CA LYS A 181 -3.66 -3.35 19.50
C LYS A 181 -3.05 -2.08 18.95
N TRP A 182 -3.88 -1.07 18.73
CA TRP A 182 -3.42 0.26 18.38
C TRP A 182 -3.17 1.12 19.62
N LYS A 183 -2.04 1.80 19.64
CA LYS A 183 -1.70 2.85 20.62
C LYS A 183 -1.38 4.12 19.87
N ALA A 184 -2.04 5.22 20.23
CA ALA A 184 -1.73 6.55 19.72
C ALA A 184 -0.82 7.27 20.71
N TYR A 185 0.15 8.03 20.19
CA TYR A 185 1.12 8.79 20.95
C TYR A 185 0.90 10.27 20.62
N GLY A 186 0.41 11.02 21.61
CA GLY A 186 0.04 12.43 21.47
C GLY A 186 1.25 13.37 21.44
N ARG A 187 1.00 14.59 20.98
CA ARG A 187 1.97 15.67 20.69
C ARG A 187 3.00 15.96 21.81
N ASP A 188 2.59 15.88 23.06
CA ASP A 188 3.38 16.20 24.26
C ASP A 188 4.19 15.02 24.79
N GLN A 189 3.80 13.80 24.41
CA GLN A 189 4.58 12.58 24.62
C GLN A 189 5.61 12.36 23.52
N THR A 190 5.52 13.13 22.42
CA THR A 190 6.33 13.00 21.21
C THR A 190 7.29 14.17 21.02
N ASN A 191 8.16 14.45 21.99
CA ASN A 191 9.47 15.08 21.70
C ASN A 191 10.33 14.18 20.78
N LEU A 192 9.72 13.45 19.85
CA LEU A 192 10.15 12.19 19.27
C LEU A 192 10.20 12.39 17.76
N HIS A 193 11.31 12.96 17.30
CA HIS A 193 11.57 13.14 15.88
C HIS A 193 12.61 12.14 15.39
N ALA A 194 12.47 10.86 15.77
CA ALA A 194 12.66 9.73 14.86
C ALA A 194 12.37 8.37 15.51
N TRP A 195 11.62 7.56 14.77
CA TRP A 195 11.23 6.17 15.00
C TRP A 195 12.40 5.20 14.87
N LEU A 196 12.54 4.25 15.79
CA LEU A 196 13.55 3.21 15.72
C LEU A 196 12.98 1.85 16.20
N ASP A 197 12.40 1.12 15.27
CA ASP A 197 12.11 -0.33 15.39
C ASP A 197 12.47 -1.02 14.05
N GLY A 198 13.69 -0.74 13.57
CA GLY A 198 14.27 -1.34 12.35
C GLY A 198 13.65 -0.89 11.02
N GLY A 199 13.43 0.41 10.82
CA GLY A 199 12.96 0.97 9.55
C GLY A 199 13.28 2.46 9.36
N VAL A 200 13.70 2.86 8.14
CA VAL A 200 14.00 4.24 7.73
C VAL A 200 12.72 5.04 7.65
N ILE A 201 12.78 6.24 8.23
CA ILE A 201 11.79 7.28 8.04
C ILE A 201 12.15 7.94 6.70
N GLY A 202 11.34 7.61 5.68
CA GLY A 202 11.66 7.71 4.25
C GLY A 202 12.27 9.01 3.71
N SER A 203 12.86 8.90 2.51
CA SER A 203 13.44 9.98 1.71
C SER A 203 12.49 11.11 1.28
N LEU A 204 11.19 11.01 1.56
CA LEU A 204 10.16 11.98 1.17
C LEU A 204 9.30 12.49 2.34
N GLY A 205 9.53 12.00 3.56
CA GLY A 205 8.85 12.43 4.78
C GLY A 205 9.79 13.31 5.59
N PHE A 206 9.57 14.62 5.57
CA PHE A 206 10.33 15.59 6.36
C PHE A 206 10.17 15.31 7.87
N ALA A 207 11.08 14.53 8.45
CA ALA A 207 11.32 14.57 9.89
C ALA A 207 12.39 15.63 10.14
N THR A 208 11.99 16.89 10.27
CA THR A 208 12.90 17.89 10.83
C THR A 208 13.10 17.54 12.31
N SER A 209 14.29 17.08 12.67
CA SER A 209 14.61 16.74 14.06
C SER A 209 14.81 18.01 14.89
N PHE A 210 13.72 18.61 15.36
CA PHE A 210 13.77 19.67 16.38
C PHE A 210 13.47 19.17 17.79
N GLY A 211 13.31 17.85 17.99
CA GLY A 211 13.12 17.24 19.30
C GLY A 211 14.10 16.09 19.57
N ASP A 212 14.00 15.54 20.78
CA ASP A 212 14.79 14.42 21.26
C ASP A 212 14.65 13.18 20.35
N LEU A 213 15.76 12.49 20.14
CA LEU A 213 15.74 11.18 19.49
C LEU A 213 15.57 10.10 20.55
N TRP A 214 14.70 9.13 20.31
CA TRP A 214 14.47 8.02 21.23
C TRP A 214 14.42 6.69 20.49
N VAL A 215 15.12 5.71 21.07
CA VAL A 215 15.13 4.33 20.59
C VAL A 215 14.23 3.53 21.49
N GLU A 216 13.23 2.86 20.93
CA GLU A 216 12.39 1.99 21.75
C GLU A 216 13.18 0.81 22.31
N GLY A 217 12.85 0.41 23.54
CA GLY A 217 13.56 -0.66 24.25
C GLY A 217 14.94 -0.26 24.77
N SER A 218 15.46 0.91 24.39
CA SER A 218 16.71 1.44 24.95
C SER A 218 16.45 2.23 26.22
N THR A 219 17.20 1.89 27.27
CA THR A 219 17.29 2.72 28.48
C THR A 219 18.19 3.94 28.28
N THR A 220 18.88 4.03 27.15
CA THR A 220 19.82 5.12 26.82
C THR A 220 19.30 5.94 25.64
N LYS A 221 19.26 7.26 25.81
CA LYS A 221 18.91 8.16 24.72
C LYS A 221 20.13 8.40 23.81
N PRO A 222 19.95 8.47 22.49
CA PRO A 222 20.94 9.05 21.60
C PRO A 222 21.36 10.44 22.08
N PRO A 223 22.66 10.78 22.04
CA PRO A 223 23.12 12.09 22.47
C PRO A 223 22.57 13.17 21.53
N ALA A 224 22.17 14.34 22.05
CA ALA A 224 21.69 15.48 21.24
C ALA A 224 22.69 15.89 20.13
N ALA A 225 23.98 15.60 20.33
CA ALA A 225 25.03 15.78 19.33
C ALA A 225 24.84 14.94 18.05
N ILE A 226 23.93 13.95 18.01
CA ILE A 226 23.70 13.14 16.82
C ILE A 226 23.09 13.94 15.65
N THR A 227 22.27 14.95 15.93
CA THR A 227 21.65 15.84 14.93
C THR A 227 22.18 17.28 14.99
N ALA A 228 22.96 17.64 16.02
CA ALA A 228 23.47 18.99 16.21
C ALA A 228 24.19 19.53 14.96
N ASN A 229 23.84 20.75 14.53
CA ASN A 229 24.42 21.42 13.36
C ASN A 229 24.23 20.62 12.05
N MET A 230 23.14 19.86 11.90
CA MET A 230 22.77 19.25 10.62
C MET A 230 21.56 19.98 10.04
N TRP A 231 21.64 20.29 8.76
CA TRP A 231 20.53 20.82 7.98
C TRP A 231 19.83 19.66 7.25
N PHE A 232 18.53 19.52 7.50
CA PHE A 232 17.68 18.43 6.97
C PHE A 232 18.28 17.02 7.14
N PRO A 233 18.52 16.57 8.38
CA PRO A 233 19.01 15.21 8.59
C PRO A 233 18.01 14.17 8.08
N SER A 234 18.53 13.17 7.38
CA SER A 234 17.88 11.90 7.11
C SER A 234 18.33 10.89 8.15
N LEU A 235 17.46 9.97 8.57
CA LEU A 235 17.74 9.04 9.64
C LEU A 235 17.38 7.61 9.26
N ALA A 236 18.24 6.68 9.67
CA ALA A 236 18.01 5.25 9.62
C ALA A 236 18.14 4.64 11.02
N ALA A 237 17.27 3.66 11.26
CA ALA A 237 17.14 2.91 12.49
C ALA A 237 17.52 1.47 12.29
N PHE A 238 18.13 0.84 13.29
CA PHE A 238 18.40 -0.59 13.23
C PHE A 238 17.64 -1.32 14.36
N PRO A 239 17.24 -2.59 14.17
CA PRO A 239 16.66 -3.42 15.23
C PRO A 239 17.57 -3.57 16.46
N THR A 240 18.88 -3.33 16.32
CA THR A 240 19.84 -3.31 17.43
C THR A 240 19.71 -2.09 18.32
N GLY A 241 18.89 -1.11 17.93
CA GLY A 241 18.77 0.19 18.55
C GLY A 241 19.79 1.21 18.07
N ASP A 242 20.64 0.85 17.10
CA ASP A 242 21.59 1.75 16.49
C ASP A 242 20.86 2.83 15.67
N VAL A 243 21.49 3.98 15.55
CA VAL A 243 20.97 5.14 14.82
C VAL A 243 22.04 5.69 13.91
N LEU A 244 21.66 5.89 12.65
CA LEU A 244 22.47 6.53 11.64
C LEU A 244 21.76 7.80 11.14
N VAL A 245 22.41 8.94 11.27
CA VAL A 245 21.90 10.24 10.81
C VAL A 245 22.82 10.80 9.75
N ILE A 246 22.26 11.27 8.64
CA ILE A 246 23.03 11.81 7.51
C ILE A 246 22.45 13.18 7.16
N GLY A 247 23.28 14.20 7.10
CA GLY A 247 22.81 15.55 6.79
C GLY A 247 23.96 16.48 6.42
N SER A 248 23.61 17.64 5.87
CA SER A 248 24.59 18.67 5.54
C SER A 248 24.98 19.40 6.82
N PHE A 249 26.26 19.42 7.17
CA PHE A 249 26.74 20.13 8.35
C PHE A 249 26.51 21.63 8.17
N ASN A 250 25.89 22.29 9.14
CA ASN A 250 25.60 23.71 9.13
C ASN A 250 25.70 24.26 10.56
N PRO A 251 26.91 24.65 11.01
CA PRO A 251 27.13 25.15 12.37
C PRO A 251 26.50 26.53 12.58
N ASP A 252 26.35 27.32 11.52
CA ASP A 252 25.93 28.72 11.60
C ASP A 252 24.42 28.91 11.32
N GLY A 253 23.70 27.83 10.99
CA GLY A 253 22.28 27.87 10.62
C GLY A 253 21.97 28.56 9.28
N ASN A 254 22.96 29.08 8.56
CA ASN A 254 22.79 30.00 7.43
C ASN A 254 22.59 29.30 6.06
N GLY A 255 21.83 28.20 6.03
CA GLY A 255 21.33 27.61 4.78
C GLY A 255 22.06 26.37 4.21
N PRO A 256 21.65 25.92 3.00
CA PRO A 256 22.24 24.79 2.28
C PRO A 256 23.73 25.04 1.97
N GLY A 257 24.63 24.11 2.28
CA GLY A 257 25.95 24.11 1.61
C GLY A 257 27.14 23.57 2.36
N GLY A 258 27.05 23.29 3.67
CA GLY A 258 28.20 22.69 4.36
C GLY A 258 28.41 21.20 4.00
N PRO A 259 29.55 20.63 4.42
CA PRO A 259 29.95 19.29 4.02
C PRO A 259 28.93 18.25 4.50
N LEU A 260 28.73 17.23 3.68
CA LEU A 260 27.86 16.13 4.09
C LEU A 260 28.56 15.31 5.19
N ILE A 261 27.87 15.09 6.29
CA ILE A 261 28.34 14.25 7.38
C ILE A 261 27.31 13.16 7.66
N ALA A 262 27.81 12.03 8.13
CA ALA A 262 27.00 11.00 8.76
C ALA A 262 27.42 10.85 10.22
N ARG A 263 26.49 10.54 11.10
CA ARG A 263 26.75 10.22 12.50
C ARG A 263 26.07 8.93 12.87
N HIS A 264 26.81 8.06 13.55
CA HIS A 264 26.32 6.78 14.03
C HIS A 264 26.41 6.73 15.54
N TRP A 265 25.38 6.20 16.18
CA TRP A 265 25.36 5.93 17.61
C TRP A 265 24.67 4.60 17.87
N ALA A 266 25.21 3.82 18.80
CA ALA A 266 24.61 2.58 19.30
C ALA A 266 24.34 2.72 20.80
N PRO A 267 23.34 2.04 21.37
CA PRO A 267 23.08 2.04 22.81
C PRO A 267 24.34 1.71 23.63
N GLY A 268 24.66 2.55 24.61
CA GLY A 268 25.89 2.46 25.41
C GLY A 268 27.20 2.80 24.69
N GLY A 269 27.15 3.09 23.39
CA GLY A 269 28.30 3.43 22.54
C GLY A 269 28.63 4.92 22.49
N LYS A 270 29.80 5.23 21.93
CA LYS A 270 30.21 6.61 21.61
C LYS A 270 29.66 7.02 20.24
N LEU A 271 29.26 8.29 20.13
CA LEU A 271 28.90 8.90 18.86
C LEU A 271 30.11 8.90 17.91
N ARG A 272 29.94 8.36 16.70
CA ARG A 272 30.95 8.39 15.62
C ARG A 272 30.47 9.34 14.53
N GLN A 273 31.38 10.12 13.94
CA GLN A 273 31.09 11.00 12.81
C GLN A 273 31.95 10.59 11.60
N PHE A 274 31.33 10.60 10.42
CA PHE A 274 31.93 10.27 9.14
C PHE A 274 31.83 11.46 8.20
N ALA A 275 32.94 11.81 7.57
CA ALA A 275 32.97 12.80 6.50
C ALA A 275 32.55 12.12 5.18
N MET A 276 31.46 12.58 4.58
CA MET A 276 30.85 11.94 3.41
C MET A 276 31.21 12.65 2.10
N ASP A 277 31.77 13.86 2.18
CA ASP A 277 32.22 14.71 1.07
C ASP A 277 33.26 14.04 0.16
N LYS A 278 34.12 13.18 0.72
CA LYS A 278 35.09 12.40 -0.07
C LYS A 278 34.46 11.23 -0.81
N LEU A 279 33.30 10.75 -0.36
CA LEU A 279 32.64 9.56 -0.87
C LEU A 279 31.50 9.88 -1.83
N LEU A 280 30.83 11.02 -1.62
CA LEU A 280 29.74 11.53 -2.43
C LEU A 280 30.15 12.87 -3.05
N PRO A 281 30.08 13.02 -4.39
CA PRO A 281 30.44 14.27 -5.04
C PRO A 281 29.58 15.42 -4.53
N VAL A 282 30.20 16.59 -4.34
CA VAL A 282 29.48 17.83 -4.12
C VAL A 282 28.79 18.19 -5.43
N GLY A 283 27.46 18.14 -5.44
CA GLY A 283 26.63 18.56 -6.57
C GLY A 283 25.66 19.66 -6.14
N ASP A 284 25.01 20.27 -7.14
CA ASP A 284 24.01 21.33 -6.96
C ASP A 284 22.82 20.87 -6.09
N ASP A 285 22.55 19.56 -6.08
CA ASP A 285 21.66 18.95 -5.12
C ASP A 285 22.36 18.75 -3.78
N THR A 286 21.89 19.46 -2.77
CA THR A 286 22.48 19.47 -1.43
C THR A 286 22.02 18.30 -0.56
N ARG A 287 21.09 17.46 -1.04
CA ARG A 287 20.46 16.43 -0.21
C ARG A 287 20.87 15.03 -0.66
N PRO A 288 21.38 14.18 0.24
CA PRO A 288 21.49 12.77 -0.04
C PRO A 288 20.13 12.08 0.13
N ASP A 289 19.85 11.11 -0.73
CA ASP A 289 18.76 10.17 -0.50
C ASP A 289 19.26 9.01 0.35
N VAL A 290 18.49 8.65 1.38
CA VAL A 290 18.75 7.49 2.23
C VAL A 290 17.69 6.42 1.93
N TYR A 291 18.16 5.20 1.65
CA TYR A 291 17.32 4.05 1.38
C TYR A 291 17.63 2.95 2.40
N GLU A 292 16.63 2.49 3.13
CA GLU A 292 16.70 1.19 3.78
C GLU A 292 15.95 0.18 2.95
N VAL A 293 16.65 -0.90 2.64
CA VAL A 293 16.11 -2.00 1.84
C VAL A 293 16.13 -3.33 2.59
N ALA A 294 16.76 -3.36 3.76
CA ALA A 294 16.71 -4.41 4.76
C ALA A 294 17.02 -3.81 6.15
N PRO A 295 16.58 -4.44 7.26
CA PRO A 295 16.73 -3.88 8.62
C PRO A 295 18.15 -3.53 9.07
N ASP A 296 19.17 -4.02 8.35
CA ASP A 296 20.60 -3.86 8.61
C ASP A 296 21.36 -3.26 7.41
N GLU A 297 20.67 -2.83 6.35
CA GLU A 297 21.30 -2.31 5.15
C GLU A 297 20.77 -0.94 4.75
N VAL A 298 21.62 0.07 4.97
CA VAL A 298 21.36 1.45 4.58
C VAL A 298 22.23 1.83 3.38
N TYR A 299 21.58 2.40 2.38
CA TYR A 299 22.21 2.96 1.20
C TYR A 299 22.03 4.46 1.18
N VAL A 300 23.05 5.17 0.71
CA VAL A 300 23.05 6.63 0.61
C VAL A 300 23.42 7.01 -0.80
N SER A 301 22.60 7.82 -1.45
CA SER A 301 22.86 8.27 -2.81
C SER A 301 22.91 9.78 -2.94
N ARG A 302 23.79 10.27 -3.81
CA ARG A 302 23.87 11.70 -4.18
C ARG A 302 24.62 11.83 -5.51
N GLY A 303 24.09 12.63 -6.45
CA GLY A 303 24.74 12.87 -7.76
C GLY A 303 25.04 11.58 -8.53
N GLY A 304 24.14 10.59 -8.40
CA GLY A 304 24.28 9.26 -8.97
C GLY A 304 25.30 8.34 -8.29
N ALA A 305 26.10 8.81 -7.33
CA ALA A 305 26.96 7.95 -6.52
C ALA A 305 26.11 7.21 -5.48
N LEU A 306 26.49 5.97 -5.17
CA LEU A 306 25.80 5.12 -4.22
C LEU A 306 26.79 4.54 -3.21
N LEU A 307 26.51 4.77 -1.92
CA LEU A 307 27.23 4.20 -0.80
C LEU A 307 26.38 3.16 -0.09
N ARG A 308 27.05 2.20 0.54
CA ARG A 308 26.47 1.23 1.47
C ARG A 308 27.10 1.43 2.84
N TRP A 309 26.26 1.42 3.87
CA TRP A 309 26.67 1.27 5.27
C TRP A 309 26.80 -0.23 5.59
N ASP A 310 27.92 -0.64 6.17
CA ASP A 310 28.19 -2.05 6.53
C ASP A 310 28.09 -2.35 8.04
N GLY A 311 27.50 -1.42 8.81
CA GLY A 311 27.45 -1.49 10.27
C GLY A 311 28.63 -0.79 10.96
N LYS A 312 29.71 -0.50 10.22
CA LYS A 312 30.91 0.13 10.79
C LYS A 312 31.33 1.39 10.04
N ASP A 313 31.40 1.33 8.71
CA ASP A 313 31.88 2.39 7.85
C ASP A 313 31.02 2.48 6.57
N PHE A 314 31.17 3.59 5.83
CA PHE A 314 30.60 3.73 4.49
C PHE A 314 31.60 3.31 3.44
N ARG A 315 31.14 2.52 2.47
CA ARG A 315 31.90 2.24 1.26
C ARG A 315 31.09 2.54 0.01
N ARG A 316 31.80 2.94 -1.03
CA ARG A 316 31.18 3.19 -2.33
C ARG A 316 30.85 1.87 -3.00
N LEU A 317 29.57 1.69 -3.33
CA LEU A 317 29.11 0.54 -4.08
C LEU A 317 29.26 0.81 -5.59
N GLY A 318 28.92 2.01 -6.05
CA GLY A 318 29.02 2.35 -7.46
C GLY A 318 28.63 3.79 -7.79
N LYS A 319 28.47 4.08 -9.08
CA LYS A 319 27.89 5.32 -9.60
C LYS A 319 27.10 5.01 -10.86
N THR A 320 25.95 5.65 -11.04
CA THR A 320 25.16 5.53 -12.25
C THR A 320 25.94 5.97 -13.49
N SER A 321 25.64 5.35 -14.62
CA SER A 321 26.42 5.43 -15.87
C SER A 321 26.55 6.85 -16.42
N LYS A 322 25.56 7.71 -16.15
CA LYS A 322 25.55 9.14 -16.56
C LYS A 322 25.59 10.11 -15.37
N GLY A 323 25.85 9.63 -14.17
CA GLY A 323 25.73 10.43 -12.94
C GLY A 323 24.30 10.92 -12.67
N ALA A 324 23.29 10.28 -13.27
CA ALA A 324 21.89 10.60 -13.01
C ALA A 324 21.51 10.23 -11.57
N ASN A 325 20.70 11.08 -10.93
CA ASN A 325 20.21 10.84 -9.58
C ASN A 325 19.39 9.55 -9.52
N ILE A 326 19.58 8.80 -8.44
CA ILE A 326 18.78 7.61 -8.14
C ILE A 326 17.44 8.08 -7.60
N VAL A 327 16.34 7.53 -8.13
CA VAL A 327 14.96 7.85 -7.70
C VAL A 327 14.37 6.72 -6.89
N ARG A 328 14.74 5.48 -7.20
CA ARG A 328 14.36 4.29 -6.44
C ARG A 328 15.51 3.30 -6.44
N LEU A 329 15.62 2.56 -5.34
CA LEU A 329 16.59 1.49 -5.15
C LEU A 329 15.84 0.23 -4.72
N ASN A 330 16.15 -0.90 -5.33
CA ASN A 330 15.69 -2.23 -4.95
C ASN A 330 16.89 -3.13 -4.74
N ARG A 331 16.87 -3.90 -3.65
CA ARG A 331 17.92 -4.88 -3.35
C ARG A 331 17.65 -6.18 -4.10
N ALA A 332 18.67 -6.74 -4.73
CA ALA A 332 18.69 -8.13 -5.16
C ALA A 332 19.48 -9.01 -4.18
N GLY A 333 20.53 -8.45 -3.57
CA GLY A 333 21.36 -9.10 -2.56
C GLY A 333 22.29 -8.08 -1.88
N SER A 334 23.19 -8.56 -1.04
CA SER A 334 24.25 -7.71 -0.50
C SER A 334 25.15 -7.24 -1.65
N ASP A 335 25.37 -5.92 -1.78
CA ASP A 335 26.11 -5.30 -2.90
C ASP A 335 25.52 -5.51 -4.30
N ASP A 336 24.27 -5.94 -4.38
CA ASP A 336 23.57 -6.14 -5.64
C ASP A 336 22.26 -5.37 -5.59
N VAL A 337 22.23 -4.24 -6.29
CA VAL A 337 21.10 -3.31 -6.26
C VAL A 337 20.70 -2.86 -7.66
N TRP A 338 19.41 -2.63 -7.79
CA TRP A 338 18.76 -2.18 -9.01
C TRP A 338 18.16 -0.82 -8.78
N VAL A 339 18.50 0.14 -9.64
CA VAL A 339 18.10 1.53 -9.45
C VAL A 339 17.35 2.04 -10.66
N THR A 340 16.29 2.83 -10.42
CA THR A 340 15.75 3.71 -11.46
C THR A 340 16.32 5.10 -11.27
N THR A 341 16.78 5.72 -12.34
CA THR A 341 17.33 7.08 -12.31
C THR A 341 16.26 8.15 -12.61
N SER A 342 16.60 9.43 -12.46
CA SER A 342 15.73 10.56 -12.82
C SER A 342 15.31 10.56 -14.30
N GLY A 343 16.12 9.98 -15.17
CA GLY A 343 15.78 9.71 -16.57
C GLY A 343 14.88 8.50 -16.80
N ALA A 344 14.40 7.84 -15.73
CA ALA A 344 13.66 6.58 -15.74
C ALA A 344 14.37 5.40 -16.43
N ALA A 345 15.70 5.47 -16.52
CA ALA A 345 16.52 4.34 -16.92
C ALA A 345 16.68 3.37 -15.74
N LEU A 346 16.72 2.07 -16.04
CA LEU A 346 17.07 1.01 -15.10
C LEU A 346 18.57 0.73 -15.18
N GLU A 347 19.24 0.72 -14.05
CA GLU A 347 20.65 0.32 -13.95
C GLU A 347 20.83 -0.75 -12.86
N HIS A 348 21.66 -1.74 -13.14
CA HIS A 348 22.12 -2.74 -12.19
C HIS A 348 23.48 -2.32 -11.65
N ILE A 349 23.57 -2.08 -10.34
CA ILE A 349 24.79 -1.62 -9.68
C ILE A 349 25.33 -2.75 -8.80
N THR A 350 26.58 -3.11 -9.06
CA THR A 350 27.38 -4.01 -8.24
C THR A 350 28.72 -3.37 -7.89
N ALA A 351 29.58 -4.06 -7.16
CA ALA A 351 30.97 -3.64 -6.92
C ALA A 351 31.78 -3.42 -8.22
N ALA A 352 31.38 -4.04 -9.34
CA ALA A 352 32.02 -3.84 -10.65
C ALA A 352 31.61 -2.53 -11.34
N GLY A 353 30.57 -1.85 -10.86
CA GLY A 353 30.02 -0.64 -11.44
C GLY A 353 28.55 -0.77 -11.84
N ALA A 354 28.03 0.30 -12.46
CA ALA A 354 26.67 0.33 -12.97
C ALA A 354 26.61 -0.17 -14.42
N THR A 355 25.65 -1.04 -14.70
CA THR A 355 25.35 -1.53 -16.05
C THR A 355 23.93 -1.10 -16.42
N PRO A 356 23.73 -0.34 -17.50
CA PRO A 356 22.39 -0.04 -18.01
C PRO A 356 21.65 -1.31 -18.39
N VAL A 357 20.38 -1.41 -18.01
CA VAL A 357 19.54 -2.55 -18.38
C VAL A 357 18.42 -2.08 -19.28
N ALA A 358 18.33 -2.68 -20.47
CA ALA A 358 17.26 -2.40 -21.41
C ALA A 358 15.90 -2.74 -20.79
N THR A 359 14.96 -1.81 -20.90
CA THR A 359 13.56 -1.98 -20.52
C THR A 359 12.66 -1.76 -21.73
N PRO A 360 11.46 -2.37 -21.79
CA PRO A 360 10.53 -2.17 -22.90
C PRO A 360 10.08 -0.71 -23.05
N GLU A 361 10.05 0.01 -21.94
CA GLU A 361 9.72 1.43 -21.85
C GLU A 361 10.29 2.02 -20.53
N PRO A 362 10.23 3.35 -20.31
CA PRO A 362 10.60 3.95 -19.03
C PRO A 362 9.78 3.39 -17.85
N ILE A 363 10.45 3.05 -16.75
CA ILE A 363 9.84 2.38 -15.59
C ILE A 363 9.31 3.40 -14.56
N ALA A 364 8.12 3.15 -14.03
CA ALA A 364 7.45 3.93 -12.98
C ALA A 364 7.56 3.28 -11.59
N SER A 365 7.54 1.95 -11.53
CA SER A 365 7.66 1.14 -10.30
C SER A 365 8.30 -0.21 -10.64
N MET A 366 9.06 -0.78 -9.72
CA MET A 366 9.66 -2.12 -9.87
C MET A 366 9.92 -2.76 -8.51
N ASP A 367 9.99 -4.08 -8.48
CA ASP A 367 10.32 -4.89 -7.30
C ASP A 367 10.67 -6.34 -7.70
N GLY A 368 11.10 -7.18 -6.76
CA GLY A 368 11.22 -8.64 -6.93
C GLY A 368 12.59 -9.16 -7.33
N PHE A 369 13.59 -8.29 -7.47
CA PHE A 369 14.96 -8.69 -7.76
C PHE A 369 15.53 -9.63 -6.69
N GLN A 370 15.21 -9.40 -5.41
CA GLN A 370 15.58 -10.26 -4.29
C GLN A 370 15.02 -11.70 -4.36
N TYR A 371 14.00 -11.93 -5.18
CA TYR A 371 13.40 -13.25 -5.38
C TYR A 371 13.81 -13.90 -6.71
N GLY A 372 14.71 -13.27 -7.47
CA GLY A 372 15.11 -13.73 -8.81
C GLY A 372 13.99 -13.64 -9.85
N SER A 373 12.91 -12.91 -9.57
CA SER A 373 11.79 -12.68 -10.49
C SER A 373 11.36 -11.22 -10.37
N ALA A 374 11.97 -10.36 -11.18
CA ALA A 374 11.67 -8.94 -11.13
C ALA A 374 10.39 -8.60 -11.89
N TRP A 375 9.67 -7.63 -11.38
CA TRP A 375 8.46 -7.08 -11.98
C TRP A 375 8.60 -5.58 -12.11
N ALA A 376 7.99 -5.02 -13.15
CA ALA A 376 8.02 -3.59 -13.38
C ALA A 376 6.71 -3.07 -13.97
N VAL A 377 6.38 -1.83 -13.62
CA VAL A 377 5.30 -1.05 -14.21
C VAL A 377 5.92 0.01 -15.09
N GLY A 378 5.57 0.01 -16.38
CA GLY A 378 5.96 1.05 -17.32
C GLY A 378 5.19 2.36 -17.10
N ARG A 379 5.72 3.50 -17.56
CA ARG A 379 5.01 4.79 -17.49
C ARG A 379 3.70 4.79 -18.28
N SER A 380 3.54 3.92 -19.27
CA SER A 380 2.28 3.71 -19.99
C SER A 380 1.18 3.08 -19.12
N GLY A 381 1.54 2.45 -18.00
CA GLY A 381 0.65 1.67 -17.15
C GLY A 381 0.62 0.17 -17.47
N LYS A 382 1.49 -0.32 -18.36
CA LYS A 382 1.67 -1.76 -18.61
C LYS A 382 2.48 -2.42 -17.49
N LEU A 383 2.21 -3.70 -17.26
CA LEU A 383 2.95 -4.55 -16.33
C LEU A 383 3.91 -5.46 -17.11
N TYR A 384 5.12 -5.65 -16.58
CA TYR A 384 6.16 -6.48 -17.17
C TYR A 384 6.75 -7.41 -16.12
N ARG A 385 7.04 -8.65 -16.53
CA ARG A 385 7.82 -9.62 -15.77
C ARG A 385 9.19 -9.77 -16.43
N ARG A 386 10.24 -9.86 -15.63
CA ARG A 386 11.60 -10.16 -16.09
C ARG A 386 11.94 -11.61 -15.81
N ASP A 387 12.23 -12.34 -16.88
CA ASP A 387 12.69 -13.73 -16.82
C ASP A 387 14.13 -13.78 -17.36
N GLY A 388 15.10 -13.83 -16.45
CA GLY A 388 16.52 -13.68 -16.78
C GLY A 388 16.81 -12.29 -17.34
N GLU A 389 17.20 -12.21 -18.61
CA GLU A 389 17.52 -10.94 -19.27
C GLU A 389 16.36 -10.31 -20.05
N ALA A 390 15.29 -11.06 -20.30
CA ALA A 390 14.17 -10.64 -21.11
C ALA A 390 13.04 -10.03 -20.25
N TRP A 391 12.35 -9.04 -20.81
CA TRP A 391 11.12 -8.50 -20.25
C TRP A 391 9.93 -8.93 -21.11
N THR A 392 8.92 -9.50 -20.46
CA THR A 392 7.68 -9.94 -21.10
C THR A 392 6.53 -9.10 -20.57
N ALA A 393 5.72 -8.54 -21.47
CA ALA A 393 4.50 -7.84 -21.08
C ALA A 393 3.49 -8.84 -20.50
N VAL A 394 2.91 -8.50 -19.35
CA VAL A 394 1.90 -9.32 -18.68
C VAL A 394 0.54 -8.66 -18.89
N PRO A 395 -0.45 -9.37 -19.48
CA PRO A 395 -1.80 -8.85 -19.62
C PRO A 395 -2.38 -8.47 -18.27
N LEU A 396 -3.08 -7.34 -18.21
CA LEU A 396 -3.75 -6.89 -17.00
C LEU A 396 -5.14 -7.53 -16.91
N PRO A 397 -5.56 -8.02 -15.73
CA PRO A 397 -6.91 -8.49 -15.48
C PRO A 397 -7.95 -7.37 -15.59
N SER A 398 -9.21 -7.76 -15.76
CA SER A 398 -10.35 -6.85 -15.68
C SER A 398 -10.70 -6.55 -14.21
N PRO A 399 -10.96 -5.29 -13.83
CA PRO A 399 -11.55 -4.98 -12.53
C PRO A 399 -12.91 -5.66 -12.36
N VAL A 400 -13.23 -6.09 -11.14
CA VAL A 400 -14.44 -6.89 -10.84
C VAL A 400 -15.68 -6.02 -10.83
N PHE A 401 -15.52 -4.78 -10.38
CA PHE A 401 -16.65 -3.88 -10.18
C PHE A 401 -16.89 -2.93 -11.36
N THR A 402 -16.32 -3.22 -12.54
CA THR A 402 -16.48 -2.37 -13.72
C THR A 402 -17.03 -3.09 -14.95
N SER A 403 -17.63 -2.31 -15.85
CA SER A 403 -18.16 -2.78 -17.14
C SER A 403 -17.33 -2.34 -18.36
N GLY A 404 -16.23 -1.60 -18.17
CA GLY A 404 -15.43 -1.13 -19.31
C GLY A 404 -14.23 -0.23 -18.98
N GLY A 405 -13.75 -0.21 -17.73
CA GLY A 405 -12.58 0.59 -17.34
C GLY A 405 -11.28 0.06 -17.96
N VAL A 406 -10.48 0.96 -18.56
CA VAL A 406 -9.11 0.60 -19.00
C VAL A 406 -8.17 0.63 -17.80
N LEU A 407 -7.79 -0.56 -17.32
CA LEU A 407 -6.88 -0.70 -16.20
C LEU A 407 -5.45 -0.30 -16.58
N LYS A 408 -4.81 0.50 -15.71
CA LYS A 408 -3.39 0.84 -15.79
C LYS A 408 -2.71 0.51 -14.47
N ALA A 409 -1.69 -0.35 -14.51
CA ALA A 409 -0.84 -0.59 -13.36
C ALA A 409 -0.13 0.71 -12.94
N LYS A 410 0.09 0.88 -11.64
CA LYS A 410 0.76 2.04 -11.03
C LYS A 410 1.93 1.65 -10.17
N ARG A 411 1.75 0.62 -9.35
CA ARG A 411 2.80 0.10 -8.46
C ARG A 411 2.81 -1.42 -8.50
N VAL A 412 3.97 -2.01 -8.28
CA VAL A 412 4.13 -3.45 -8.13
C VAL A 412 4.97 -3.74 -6.88
N ARG A 413 4.63 -4.82 -6.19
CA ARG A 413 5.36 -5.33 -5.04
C ARG A 413 5.45 -6.85 -5.14
N ALA A 414 6.67 -7.38 -5.12
CA ALA A 414 6.88 -8.81 -5.05
C ALA A 414 6.92 -9.22 -3.58
N LEU A 415 6.17 -10.26 -3.23
CA LEU A 415 6.10 -10.85 -1.88
C LEU A 415 6.98 -12.08 -1.78
N ALA A 416 7.05 -12.84 -2.86
CA ALA A 416 7.94 -13.97 -3.09
C ALA A 416 8.15 -14.13 -4.61
N LYS A 417 8.91 -15.15 -5.02
CA LYS A 417 9.22 -15.41 -6.45
C LYS A 417 7.97 -15.45 -7.34
N ASP A 418 6.91 -16.12 -6.90
CA ASP A 418 5.65 -16.31 -7.65
C ASP A 418 4.44 -15.68 -6.94
N ASP A 419 4.69 -14.75 -6.00
CA ASP A 419 3.65 -14.04 -5.26
C ASP A 419 3.87 -12.54 -5.42
N VAL A 420 3.08 -11.93 -6.29
CA VAL A 420 3.23 -10.53 -6.65
C VAL A 420 1.89 -9.85 -6.50
N VAL A 421 1.90 -8.65 -5.94
CA VAL A 421 0.76 -7.74 -5.98
C VAL A 421 1.06 -6.55 -6.85
N PHE A 422 0.03 -6.04 -7.53
CA PHE A 422 0.12 -4.75 -8.19
C PHE A 422 -1.12 -3.91 -7.87
N ILE A 423 -0.89 -2.61 -7.76
CA ILE A 423 -1.95 -1.60 -7.63
C ILE A 423 -2.18 -1.01 -9.01
N GLY A 424 -3.41 -1.09 -9.49
CA GLY A 424 -3.87 -0.50 -10.73
C GLY A 424 -4.88 0.61 -10.50
N LYS A 425 -5.06 1.46 -11.51
CA LYS A 425 -6.10 2.50 -11.54
C LYS A 425 -6.87 2.45 -12.84
N TYR A 426 -8.16 2.72 -12.78
CA TYR A 426 -9.03 2.78 -13.94
C TYR A 426 -10.08 3.88 -13.75
N TRP A 427 -10.56 4.44 -14.86
CA TRP A 427 -11.68 5.38 -14.82
C TRP A 427 -12.98 4.63 -15.02
N GLU A 428 -13.94 4.91 -14.15
CA GLU A 428 -15.27 4.32 -14.17
C GLU A 428 -16.32 5.41 -14.43
N LYS A 429 -17.29 5.09 -15.28
CA LYS A 429 -18.53 5.86 -15.38
C LYS A 429 -19.70 4.94 -15.09
N GLY A 430 -20.18 4.96 -13.85
CA GLY A 430 -21.39 4.24 -13.51
C GLY A 430 -22.61 4.81 -14.27
N PRO A 431 -23.70 4.03 -14.34
CA PRO A 431 -24.95 4.51 -14.92
C PRO A 431 -25.39 5.83 -14.29
N PHE A 432 -25.68 6.84 -15.12
CA PHE A 432 -26.17 8.16 -14.71
C PHE A 432 -25.19 9.01 -13.88
N TRP A 433 -23.93 8.59 -13.75
CA TRP A 433 -22.90 9.43 -13.17
C TRP A 433 -22.61 10.60 -14.10
N LYS A 434 -22.56 11.82 -13.55
CA LYS A 434 -22.19 13.01 -14.33
C LYS A 434 -20.73 12.92 -14.77
N ASP A 435 -19.88 12.57 -13.83
CA ASP A 435 -18.43 12.55 -13.97
C ASP A 435 -17.89 11.13 -13.92
N GLN A 436 -16.73 10.92 -14.55
CA GLN A 436 -15.96 9.70 -14.35
C GLN A 436 -15.22 9.77 -13.01
N GLU A 437 -15.11 8.65 -12.32
CA GLU A 437 -14.35 8.55 -11.08
C GLU A 437 -13.13 7.66 -11.27
N LEU A 438 -12.04 8.03 -10.59
CA LEU A 438 -10.80 7.28 -10.62
C LEU A 438 -10.83 6.21 -9.53
N HIS A 439 -10.95 4.95 -9.94
CA HIS A 439 -10.94 3.81 -9.05
C HIS A 439 -9.52 3.25 -8.91
N THR A 440 -9.28 2.55 -7.81
CA THR A 440 -8.01 1.88 -7.54
C THR A 440 -8.29 0.43 -7.14
N VAL A 441 -7.46 -0.47 -7.65
CA VAL A 441 -7.61 -1.92 -7.47
C VAL A 441 -6.27 -2.53 -7.09
N LEU A 442 -6.29 -3.55 -6.26
CA LEU A 442 -5.16 -4.39 -5.88
C LEU A 442 -5.41 -5.80 -6.42
N PHE A 443 -4.47 -6.31 -7.20
CA PHE A 443 -4.44 -7.69 -7.69
C PHE A 443 -3.27 -8.45 -7.08
N ARG A 444 -3.40 -9.79 -6.99
CA ARG A 444 -2.35 -10.71 -6.52
C ARG A 444 -2.25 -11.93 -7.42
N THR A 445 -1.05 -12.47 -7.65
CA THR A 445 -0.87 -13.71 -8.43
C THR A 445 -1.30 -14.98 -7.68
N ARG A 446 -1.60 -14.87 -6.38
CA ARG A 446 -2.11 -15.95 -5.55
C ARG A 446 -3.59 -15.73 -5.22
N PRO A 447 -4.37 -16.81 -5.10
CA PRO A 447 -5.78 -16.74 -4.77
C PRO A 447 -5.99 -16.08 -3.40
N THR A 448 -7.06 -15.30 -3.30
CA THR A 448 -7.60 -14.78 -2.04
C THR A 448 -8.96 -15.41 -1.76
N GLN A 449 -9.39 -15.38 -0.50
CA GLN A 449 -10.68 -15.96 -0.12
C GLN A 449 -11.88 -15.17 -0.66
N GLU A 450 -11.70 -13.86 -0.83
CA GLU A 450 -12.71 -12.93 -1.31
C GLU A 450 -12.03 -11.70 -1.95
N THR A 451 -12.72 -11.06 -2.89
CA THR A 451 -12.43 -9.68 -3.31
C THR A 451 -13.17 -8.71 -2.41
N LEU A 452 -12.44 -7.83 -1.74
CA LEU A 452 -13.03 -6.80 -0.91
C LEU A 452 -13.26 -5.51 -1.69
N ARG A 453 -14.16 -4.69 -1.15
CA ARG A 453 -14.42 -3.34 -1.63
C ARG A 453 -14.04 -2.32 -0.58
N CYS A 454 -13.43 -1.21 -1.00
CA CYS A 454 -13.21 -0.06 -0.13
C CYS A 454 -14.55 0.61 0.19
N ASN A 455 -14.73 1.00 1.45
CA ASN A 455 -15.91 1.76 1.82
C ASN A 455 -15.85 3.16 1.21
N GLU A 456 -16.82 3.46 0.34
CA GLU A 456 -16.91 4.77 -0.33
C GLU A 456 -17.38 5.87 0.62
N PRO A 457 -17.06 7.16 0.40
CA PRO A 457 -17.61 8.27 1.18
C PRO A 457 -19.15 8.31 1.13
N ASP A 458 -19.80 8.73 2.21
CA ASP A 458 -21.26 8.93 2.19
C ASP A 458 -21.62 10.13 1.28
N PRO A 459 -22.43 9.94 0.21
CA PRO A 459 -22.82 11.04 -0.67
C PRO A 459 -23.70 12.09 0.03
N GLU A 460 -24.37 11.76 1.14
CA GLU A 460 -25.24 12.69 1.86
C GLU A 460 -24.45 13.68 2.74
N ASN A 461 -23.27 13.28 3.24
CA ASN A 461 -22.47 14.07 4.18
C ASN A 461 -21.34 14.86 3.50
N ASN A 462 -21.58 15.36 2.28
CA ASN A 462 -20.67 16.26 1.57
C ASN A 462 -19.24 15.70 1.36
N ASN A 463 -19.10 14.36 1.32
CA ASN A 463 -17.84 13.64 1.07
C ASN A 463 -16.67 13.97 2.02
N THR A 464 -16.89 14.58 3.18
CA THR A 464 -15.79 14.91 4.11
C THR A 464 -15.22 13.66 4.78
N HIS A 465 -16.05 12.64 4.99
CA HIS A 465 -15.61 11.35 5.54
C HIS A 465 -15.53 10.32 4.41
N LEU A 466 -14.30 9.98 3.99
CA LEU A 466 -14.06 8.75 3.24
C LEU A 466 -14.62 7.58 4.05
N GLY A 467 -15.24 6.61 3.38
CA GLY A 467 -15.71 5.44 4.09
C GLY A 467 -14.53 4.71 4.73
N GLN A 468 -14.74 4.23 5.95
CA GLN A 468 -13.75 3.49 6.70
C GLN A 468 -14.00 1.99 6.52
N GLY A 469 -12.96 1.23 6.24
CA GLY A 469 -12.97 -0.22 6.24
C GLY A 469 -13.04 -0.85 4.86
N PHE A 470 -12.73 -2.13 4.84
CA PHE A 470 -12.93 -2.99 3.70
C PHE A 470 -14.17 -3.83 3.98
N GLN A 471 -15.02 -4.01 2.97
CA GLN A 471 -16.22 -4.82 3.09
C GLN A 471 -16.28 -5.86 1.99
N SER A 472 -16.85 -7.01 2.32
CA SER A 472 -17.33 -7.99 1.36
C SER A 472 -18.38 -7.37 0.46
N TRP A 473 -18.29 -7.63 -0.84
CA TRP A 473 -19.24 -7.08 -1.81
C TRP A 473 -19.47 -8.08 -2.94
N PRO A 474 -20.69 -8.22 -3.46
CA PRO A 474 -21.00 -9.13 -4.56
C PRO A 474 -20.43 -8.60 -5.88
N PRO A 475 -20.18 -9.49 -6.86
CA PRO A 475 -19.73 -9.09 -8.18
C PRO A 475 -20.82 -8.30 -8.90
N MET A 476 -20.45 -7.53 -9.91
CA MET A 476 -21.42 -6.84 -10.77
C MET A 476 -22.32 -7.85 -11.49
N ALA A 477 -23.59 -7.51 -11.64
CA ALA A 477 -24.50 -8.39 -12.37
C ALA A 477 -24.17 -8.40 -13.87
N THR A 478 -23.91 -9.60 -14.38
CA THR A 478 -23.79 -9.89 -15.82
C THR A 478 -25.08 -10.52 -16.35
N ALA A 479 -25.12 -10.84 -17.65
CA ALA A 479 -26.28 -11.51 -18.25
C ALA A 479 -26.51 -12.92 -17.64
N GLU A 480 -25.48 -13.53 -17.08
CA GLU A 480 -25.52 -14.85 -16.43
C GLU A 480 -26.03 -14.78 -14.98
N CYS A 481 -26.26 -13.58 -14.46
CA CYS A 481 -26.68 -13.39 -13.08
C CYS A 481 -28.11 -13.91 -12.83
N LYS A 482 -28.24 -14.89 -11.94
CA LYS A 482 -29.53 -15.50 -11.57
C LYS A 482 -30.34 -14.66 -10.57
N THR A 483 -29.67 -13.80 -9.81
CA THR A 483 -30.27 -12.99 -8.75
C THR A 483 -29.77 -11.56 -8.86
N PRO A 484 -30.18 -10.81 -9.90
CA PRO A 484 -29.80 -9.42 -10.05
C PRO A 484 -30.45 -8.59 -8.95
N PHE A 485 -29.63 -7.79 -8.27
CA PHE A 485 -30.05 -6.97 -7.15
C PHE A 485 -29.59 -5.53 -7.38
N ALA A 486 -30.54 -4.60 -7.38
CA ALA A 486 -30.26 -3.18 -7.54
C ALA A 486 -29.98 -2.57 -6.16
N VAL A 487 -28.73 -2.24 -5.86
CA VAL A 487 -28.36 -1.48 -4.67
C VAL A 487 -28.66 -0.01 -4.97
N LEU A 488 -29.61 0.58 -4.24
CA LEU A 488 -30.17 1.90 -4.57
C LEU A 488 -29.54 3.03 -3.76
N ALA A 489 -29.31 2.81 -2.46
CA ALA A 489 -28.68 3.78 -1.59
C ALA A 489 -27.91 3.12 -0.44
N ARG A 490 -27.13 3.95 0.27
CA ARG A 490 -26.35 3.59 1.46
C ARG A 490 -26.57 4.62 2.57
N ARG A 491 -26.38 4.20 3.83
CA ARG A 491 -26.30 5.07 5.01
C ARG A 491 -25.04 4.78 5.81
N SER A 492 -24.37 5.84 6.25
CA SER A 492 -23.13 5.80 7.04
C SER A 492 -23.29 5.23 8.45
N ASN A 493 -24.48 5.23 9.03
CA ASN A 493 -24.74 4.62 10.33
C ASN A 493 -25.61 3.38 10.17
N ALA A 494 -25.05 2.19 10.43
CA ALA A 494 -25.87 1.01 10.71
C ALA A 494 -26.90 1.40 11.78
N ALA A 495 -28.19 1.19 11.49
CA ALA A 495 -29.35 1.78 12.17
C ALA A 495 -29.43 1.55 13.71
N LYS A 496 -28.49 2.09 14.50
CA LYS A 496 -28.53 2.06 15.95
C LYS A 496 -29.38 3.23 16.42
N GLY A 497 -30.68 2.98 16.58
CA GLY A 497 -31.61 3.87 17.29
C GLY A 497 -32.24 5.00 16.47
N THR A 498 -31.89 5.17 15.19
CA THR A 498 -32.66 6.05 14.30
C THR A 498 -33.93 5.34 13.85
N LYS A 499 -35.06 6.06 13.84
CA LYS A 499 -36.33 5.50 13.34
C LYS A 499 -36.10 4.94 11.93
N PRO A 500 -36.61 3.74 11.61
CA PRO A 500 -36.47 3.17 10.27
C PRO A 500 -37.03 4.14 9.24
N ASP A 501 -36.17 4.81 8.48
CA ASP A 501 -36.62 5.70 7.40
C ASP A 501 -37.09 4.84 6.24
N ASP A 502 -38.33 5.09 5.79
CA ASP A 502 -39.01 4.37 4.72
C ASP A 502 -38.57 4.84 3.32
N TRP A 503 -37.45 5.54 3.22
CA TRP A 503 -36.84 5.94 1.95
C TRP A 503 -37.81 6.70 1.03
N PRO A 504 -38.48 7.77 1.50
CA PRO A 504 -39.57 8.43 0.78
C PRO A 504 -39.14 8.93 -0.61
N ARG A 505 -37.86 9.29 -0.77
CA ARG A 505 -37.32 9.73 -2.06
C ARG A 505 -37.19 8.59 -3.06
N ILE A 506 -36.65 7.43 -2.64
CA ILE A 506 -36.63 6.21 -3.47
C ILE A 506 -38.07 5.79 -3.80
N ARG A 507 -38.98 5.78 -2.83
CA ARG A 507 -40.39 5.45 -3.06
C ARG A 507 -41.05 6.38 -4.09
N SER A 508 -40.79 7.69 -3.98
CA SER A 508 -41.28 8.68 -4.94
C SER A 508 -40.69 8.48 -6.34
N ALA A 509 -39.45 8.00 -6.45
CA ALA A 509 -38.82 7.66 -7.72
C ALA A 509 -39.44 6.41 -8.37
N LEU A 510 -39.89 5.43 -7.57
CA LEU A 510 -40.50 4.19 -8.05
C LEU A 510 -42.03 4.29 -8.21
N LYS A 511 -42.66 5.37 -7.73
CA LYS A 511 -44.10 5.60 -7.88
C LYS A 511 -44.50 5.67 -9.36
N SER A 512 -45.65 5.07 -9.67
CA SER A 512 -46.26 4.94 -10.99
C SER A 512 -45.53 3.99 -11.95
N HIS A 513 -44.54 3.22 -11.48
CA HIS A 513 -43.78 2.27 -12.29
C HIS A 513 -44.24 0.82 -12.08
N THR A 514 -45.54 0.56 -12.28
CA THR A 514 -46.13 -0.78 -12.05
C THR A 514 -45.57 -1.87 -12.96
N GLU A 515 -44.88 -1.51 -14.05
CA GLU A 515 -44.16 -2.45 -14.92
C GLU A 515 -43.03 -3.19 -14.21
N LEU A 516 -42.55 -2.70 -13.06
CA LEU A 516 -41.51 -3.34 -12.26
C LEU A 516 -42.01 -4.56 -11.47
N GLY A 517 -43.34 -4.78 -11.41
CA GLY A 517 -43.96 -5.87 -10.67
C GLY A 517 -43.90 -5.68 -9.16
N ASP A 518 -43.82 -6.78 -8.41
CA ASP A 518 -43.76 -6.74 -6.95
C ASP A 518 -42.38 -6.25 -6.49
N VAL A 519 -42.34 -5.03 -5.97
CA VAL A 519 -41.11 -4.41 -5.47
C VAL A 519 -41.13 -4.35 -3.95
N SER A 520 -40.05 -4.82 -3.34
CA SER A 520 -39.78 -4.62 -1.92
C SER A 520 -38.43 -3.95 -1.73
N LEU A 521 -38.39 -2.87 -0.94
CA LEU A 521 -37.11 -2.31 -0.49
C LEU A 521 -36.54 -3.21 0.59
N VAL A 522 -35.32 -3.69 0.38
CA VAL A 522 -34.59 -4.56 1.29
C VAL A 522 -33.46 -3.76 1.90
N ASP A 523 -33.56 -3.50 3.20
CA ASP A 523 -32.42 -3.02 3.97
C ASP A 523 -31.52 -4.22 4.31
N PHE A 524 -30.22 -4.08 4.10
CA PHE A 524 -29.23 -5.10 4.46
C PHE A 524 -27.96 -4.43 5.00
N VAL A 525 -27.12 -5.22 5.67
CA VAL A 525 -25.86 -4.73 6.25
C VAL A 525 -24.67 -5.35 5.52
N SER A 526 -23.69 -4.51 5.20
CA SER A 526 -22.39 -4.91 4.69
C SER A 526 -21.34 -4.04 5.37
N GLY A 527 -20.33 -4.66 5.98
CA GLY A 527 -19.38 -3.97 6.85
C GLY A 527 -20.09 -3.25 8.02
N ASP A 528 -19.81 -1.96 8.17
CA ASP A 528 -20.37 -1.07 9.18
C ASP A 528 -21.61 -0.29 8.70
N ARG A 529 -22.14 -0.63 7.52
CA ARG A 529 -23.14 0.19 6.80
C ARG A 529 -24.44 -0.53 6.56
N THR A 530 -25.52 0.25 6.50
CA THR A 530 -26.81 -0.20 5.99
C THR A 530 -26.99 0.27 4.56
N PHE A 531 -27.39 -0.64 3.71
CA PHE A 531 -27.73 -0.41 2.31
C PHE A 531 -29.22 -0.68 2.11
N VAL A 532 -29.81 -0.06 1.10
CA VAL A 532 -31.14 -0.41 0.61
C VAL A 532 -31.04 -0.79 -0.85
N GLY A 533 -31.72 -1.87 -1.21
CA GLY A 533 -31.84 -2.28 -2.60
C GLY A 533 -33.16 -2.98 -2.90
N VAL A 534 -33.25 -3.47 -4.12
CA VAL A 534 -34.42 -4.19 -4.64
C VAL A 534 -33.93 -5.40 -5.41
N LYS A 535 -34.45 -6.58 -5.05
CA LYS A 535 -34.28 -7.79 -5.84
C LYS A 535 -35.08 -7.64 -7.12
N SER A 536 -34.43 -7.82 -8.28
CA SER A 536 -35.10 -7.79 -9.56
C SER A 536 -35.29 -9.20 -10.13
N LYS A 537 -36.29 -9.35 -10.98
CA LYS A 537 -36.55 -10.60 -11.71
C LYS A 537 -35.44 -10.91 -12.71
N ASP A 538 -34.90 -9.87 -13.34
CA ASP A 538 -33.88 -9.96 -14.37
C ASP A 538 -33.00 -8.70 -14.40
N LEU A 539 -31.95 -8.74 -15.23
CA LEU A 539 -30.99 -7.65 -15.33
C LEU A 539 -31.60 -6.36 -15.88
N GLU A 540 -32.59 -6.45 -16.78
CA GLU A 540 -33.24 -5.28 -17.37
C GLU A 540 -34.14 -4.57 -16.36
N GLY A 541 -34.89 -5.32 -15.55
CA GLY A 541 -35.63 -4.77 -14.42
C GLY A 541 -34.71 -4.07 -13.41
N ALA A 542 -33.53 -4.65 -13.13
CA ALA A 542 -32.56 -4.03 -12.24
C ALA A 542 -31.97 -2.73 -12.82
N LYS A 543 -31.64 -2.71 -14.11
CA LYS A 543 -31.22 -1.49 -14.82
C LYS A 543 -32.28 -0.40 -14.74
N LYS A 544 -33.56 -0.78 -14.89
CA LYS A 544 -34.67 0.17 -14.80
C LYS A 544 -34.80 0.78 -13.41
N LEU A 545 -34.68 -0.04 -12.36
CA LEU A 545 -34.70 0.43 -10.96
C LEU A 545 -33.59 1.45 -10.69
N VAL A 546 -32.36 1.13 -11.09
CA VAL A 546 -31.19 2.02 -10.96
C VAL A 546 -31.40 3.32 -11.73
N GLU A 547 -31.92 3.26 -12.96
CA GLU A 547 -32.24 4.44 -13.77
C GLU A 547 -33.22 5.39 -13.08
N LEU A 548 -34.33 4.85 -12.57
CA LEU A 548 -35.38 5.66 -11.95
C LEU A 548 -34.89 6.38 -10.71
N VAL A 549 -34.12 5.68 -9.86
CA VAL A 549 -33.57 6.25 -8.63
C VAL A 549 -32.47 7.27 -8.92
N ALA A 550 -31.54 6.97 -9.84
CA ALA A 550 -30.44 7.87 -10.16
C ALA A 550 -30.89 9.21 -10.77
N LYS A 551 -32.05 9.25 -11.44
CA LYS A 551 -32.62 10.51 -11.99
C LYS A 551 -33.16 11.44 -10.91
N ARG A 552 -33.60 10.89 -9.78
CA ARG A 552 -34.28 11.65 -8.72
C ARG A 552 -33.32 12.09 -7.62
N GLU A 553 -32.31 11.27 -7.35
CA GLU A 553 -31.34 11.51 -6.29
C GLU A 553 -29.92 11.52 -6.82
N ARG A 554 -29.03 12.24 -6.10
CA ARG A 554 -27.58 12.13 -6.30
C ARG A 554 -27.02 10.84 -5.66
N LEU A 555 -27.69 9.73 -5.92
CA LEU A 555 -27.27 8.41 -5.45
C LEU A 555 -26.34 7.77 -6.48
N ARG A 556 -25.57 6.78 -6.04
CA ARG A 556 -24.74 5.91 -6.87
C ARG A 556 -25.31 4.50 -6.86
N PRO A 557 -26.47 4.30 -7.50
CA PRO A 557 -27.05 2.98 -7.54
C PRO A 557 -26.21 2.06 -8.42
N GLU A 558 -26.22 0.78 -8.09
CA GLU A 558 -25.42 -0.25 -8.72
C GLU A 558 -26.24 -1.53 -8.90
N ILE A 559 -25.80 -2.39 -9.80
CA ILE A 559 -26.44 -3.68 -10.04
C ILE A 559 -25.43 -4.78 -9.74
N VAL A 560 -25.74 -5.58 -8.75
CA VAL A 560 -24.88 -6.66 -8.28
C VAL A 560 -25.55 -8.00 -8.43
N CYS A 561 -24.75 -9.07 -8.45
CA CYS A 561 -25.24 -10.42 -8.48
C CYS A 561 -25.19 -11.06 -7.08
N GLY A 562 -26.34 -11.16 -6.44
CA GLY A 562 -26.44 -11.76 -5.10
C GLY A 562 -27.79 -11.48 -4.45
N ASP A 563 -28.08 -12.20 -3.37
CA ASP A 563 -29.29 -12.02 -2.56
C ASP A 563 -28.85 -11.73 -1.11
N PRO A 564 -28.84 -10.46 -0.67
CA PRO A 564 -28.29 -10.11 0.64
C PRO A 564 -29.24 -10.58 1.74
N ALA A 565 -28.68 -10.93 2.90
CA ALA A 565 -29.49 -11.20 4.08
C ALA A 565 -30.23 -9.92 4.52
N ALA A 566 -31.55 -9.91 4.34
CA ALA A 566 -32.39 -8.78 4.70
C ALA A 566 -32.41 -8.54 6.21
N VAL A 567 -32.19 -7.30 6.62
CA VAL A 567 -32.47 -6.80 7.97
C VAL A 567 -33.92 -6.33 8.07
N ARG A 568 -34.44 -5.71 7.01
CA ARG A 568 -35.83 -5.25 6.91
C ARG A 568 -36.30 -5.32 5.46
N THR A 569 -37.55 -5.70 5.26
CA THR A 569 -38.20 -5.70 3.95
C THR A 569 -39.43 -4.81 3.99
N LEU A 570 -39.55 -3.89 3.03
CA LEU A 570 -40.67 -2.96 2.89
C LEU A 570 -41.36 -3.20 1.54
N PRO A 571 -42.47 -3.95 1.50
CA PRO A 571 -43.26 -4.08 0.27
C PRO A 571 -43.82 -2.72 -0.14
N LEU A 572 -43.68 -2.37 -1.41
CA LEU A 572 -44.17 -1.10 -1.97
C LEU A 572 -45.40 -1.33 -2.84
N ASP A 573 -46.42 -0.50 -2.62
CA ASP A 573 -47.45 -0.27 -3.64
C ASP A 573 -46.91 0.74 -4.65
N LEU A 574 -46.55 0.26 -5.84
CA LEU A 574 -45.98 1.11 -6.89
C LEU A 574 -46.97 2.11 -7.46
N ALA A 575 -48.30 1.92 -7.32
CA ALA A 575 -49.26 2.92 -7.77
C ALA A 575 -49.23 4.18 -6.89
N THR A 576 -49.12 3.99 -5.57
CA THR A 576 -49.17 5.10 -4.61
C THR A 576 -47.78 5.56 -4.15
N GLY A 577 -46.79 4.67 -4.19
CA GLY A 577 -45.47 4.84 -3.55
C GLY A 577 -45.50 4.54 -2.04
N ASN A 578 -46.59 3.99 -1.51
CA ASN A 578 -46.74 3.72 -0.08
C ASN A 578 -46.17 2.35 0.30
N VAL A 579 -45.77 2.20 1.57
CA VAL A 579 -45.41 0.90 2.13
C VAL A 579 -46.70 0.14 2.42
N VAL A 580 -46.80 -1.11 1.96
CA VAL A 580 -47.97 -1.96 2.20
C VAL A 580 -47.98 -2.43 3.66
N GLY A 581 -49.13 -2.32 4.33
CA GLY A 581 -49.30 -2.79 5.73
C GLY A 581 -48.88 -1.79 6.81
N LYS A 582 -48.80 -0.50 6.47
CA LYS A 582 -48.51 0.61 7.38
C LYS A 582 -49.70 1.56 7.57
#